data_AF-A0A9D5S5M3-F1
#
_entry.id   AF-A0A9D5S5M3-F1
#
_cell.length_a   1.000
_cell.length_b   1.000
_cell.length_c   1.000
_cell.angle_alpha   90.00
_cell.angle_beta   90.00
_cell.angle_gamma   90.00
#
_symmetry.space_group_name_H-M   'P 1'
#
loop_
_entity.id
_entity.type
_entity.pdbx_description
1 polymer ?
#
loop_
_entity_poly.entity_id
_entity_poly.type
_entity_poly.pdbx_seq_one_letter_code
_entity_poly.pdbx_strand_id
1 'polypeptide(L)'
;MEDRCARESKEYTKKNCPVKIDNNTTLDSLTFERETHTLHYYYKLTGFADQDGVLEKVDAVTVLKNELKNTTTLRVYKENKYRFAYTYRSEKDPSKIMLEVVFTDKDY
;
A
#
# COMPACT_ATOMS: atom_id res chain seq x y z
N MET A 1 20.25 -0.41 -5.50
CA MET A 1 19.19 0.29 -4.76
C MET A 1 18.24 -0.71 -4.11
N GLU A 2 17.93 -1.81 -4.81
CA GLU A 2 17.03 -2.88 -4.36
C GLU A 2 17.42 -3.54 -3.03
N ASP A 3 18.70 -3.82 -2.78
CA ASP A 3 19.11 -4.41 -1.49
C ASP A 3 18.87 -3.50 -0.30
N ARG A 4 19.02 -2.19 -0.52
CA ARG A 4 18.72 -1.19 0.49
C ARG A 4 17.21 -1.13 0.72
N CYS A 5 16.40 -1.08 -0.35
CA CYS A 5 14.94 -1.08 -0.25
C CYS A 5 14.40 -2.34 0.44
N ALA A 6 14.85 -3.53 0.03
CA ALA A 6 14.44 -4.79 0.65
C ALA A 6 14.74 -4.84 2.15
N ARG A 7 15.90 -4.32 2.56
CA ARG A 7 16.28 -4.22 3.96
C ARG A 7 15.45 -3.17 4.70
N GLU A 8 15.33 -1.97 4.14
CA GLU A 8 14.55 -0.87 4.74
C GLU A 8 13.07 -1.24 4.90
N SER A 9 12.44 -1.90 3.92
CA SER A 9 11.04 -2.37 4.01
C SER A 9 10.86 -3.39 5.13
N LYS A 10 11.78 -4.35 5.27
CA LYS A 10 11.74 -5.35 6.34
C LYS A 10 11.98 -4.75 7.71
N GLU A 11 12.97 -3.86 7.83
CA GLU A 11 13.27 -3.18 9.09
C GLU A 11 12.13 -2.24 9.50
N TYR A 12 11.54 -1.52 8.54
CA TYR A 12 10.39 -0.66 8.78
C TYR A 12 9.20 -1.46 9.26
N THR A 13 8.87 -2.56 8.58
CA THR A 13 7.80 -3.47 9.01
C THR A 13 8.04 -3.98 10.43
N LYS A 14 9.26 -4.41 10.75
CA LYS A 14 9.57 -4.93 12.08
C LYS A 14 9.52 -3.87 13.18
N LYS A 15 9.91 -2.63 12.90
CA LYS A 15 10.02 -1.56 13.89
C LYS A 15 8.73 -0.75 14.04
N ASN A 16 7.99 -0.57 12.95
CA ASN A 16 6.88 0.38 12.89
C ASN A 16 5.53 -0.29 12.64
N CYS A 17 5.46 -1.51 12.11
CA CYS A 17 4.17 -2.16 11.88
C CYS A 17 3.74 -3.04 13.07
N PRO A 18 2.43 -3.12 13.38
CA PRO A 18 1.33 -2.42 12.71
C PRO A 18 1.26 -0.93 13.10
N VAL A 19 1.10 -0.05 12.10
CA VAL A 19 0.94 1.40 12.28
C VAL A 19 -0.44 1.82 11.82
N LYS A 20 -1.16 2.57 12.66
CA LYS A 20 -2.43 3.19 12.27
C LYS A 20 -2.15 4.39 11.37
N ILE A 21 -2.63 4.34 10.14
CA ILE A 21 -2.55 5.45 9.19
C ILE A 21 -3.72 6.39 9.44
N ASP A 22 -4.91 5.82 9.67
CA ASP A 22 -6.10 6.54 10.08
C ASP A 22 -6.94 5.70 11.06
N ASN A 23 -8.12 6.19 11.45
CA ASN A 23 -8.99 5.53 12.42
C ASN A 23 -9.50 4.15 11.97
N ASN A 24 -9.59 3.92 10.66
CA ASN A 24 -10.12 2.72 10.03
C ASN A 24 -9.09 1.98 9.16
N THR A 25 -7.87 2.50 9.00
CA THR A 25 -6.81 1.89 8.18
C THR A 25 -5.54 1.70 8.98
N THR A 26 -5.07 0.46 9.04
CA THR A 26 -3.80 0.09 9.68
C THR A 26 -2.87 -0.52 8.65
N LEU A 27 -1.65 0.02 8.53
CA LEU A 27 -0.59 -0.59 7.75
C LEU A 27 0.01 -1.75 8.55
N ASP A 28 -0.23 -2.96 8.10
CA ASP A 28 0.20 -4.17 8.80
C ASP A 28 1.61 -4.60 8.41
N SER A 29 2.01 -4.41 7.15
CA SER A 29 3.36 -4.72 6.70
C SER A 29 3.68 -4.07 5.35
N LEU A 30 4.98 -3.91 5.10
CA LEU A 30 5.51 -3.56 3.78
C LEU A 30 6.57 -4.57 3.36
N THR A 31 6.50 -5.00 2.11
CA THR A 31 7.54 -5.83 1.49
C THR A 31 7.98 -5.21 0.18
N PHE A 32 9.18 -5.56 -0.24
CA PHE A 32 9.72 -5.14 -1.52
C PHE A 32 10.11 -6.36 -2.34
N GLU A 33 9.53 -6.47 -3.53
CA GLU A 33 9.81 -7.49 -4.52
C GLU A 33 10.85 -6.96 -5.51
N ARG A 34 12.00 -7.64 -5.57
CA ARG A 34 13.13 -7.21 -6.40
C ARG A 34 12.88 -7.46 -7.88
N GLU A 35 12.31 -8.61 -8.23
CA GLU A 35 12.16 -9.05 -9.63
C GLU A 35 11.35 -8.05 -10.46
N THR A 36 10.35 -7.44 -9.85
CA THR A 36 9.43 -6.50 -10.51
C THR A 36 9.61 -5.05 -10.04
N HIS A 37 10.55 -4.80 -9.13
CA HIS A 37 10.70 -3.53 -8.40
C HIS A 37 9.39 -3.05 -7.76
N THR A 38 8.62 -3.96 -7.15
CA THR A 38 7.32 -3.66 -6.56
C THR A 38 7.41 -3.47 -5.05
N LEU A 39 6.96 -2.33 -4.54
CA LEU A 39 6.69 -2.14 -3.12
C LEU A 39 5.26 -2.60 -2.84
N HIS A 40 5.12 -3.61 -1.99
CA HIS A 40 3.83 -4.11 -1.53
C HIS A 40 3.50 -3.50 -0.18
N TYR A 41 2.31 -2.93 -0.08
CA TYR A 41 1.75 -2.37 1.13
C TYR A 41 0.51 -3.19 1.51
N TYR A 42 0.57 -3.83 2.67
CA TYR A 42 -0.53 -4.62 3.20
C TYR A 42 -1.27 -3.83 4.28
N TYR A 43 -2.45 -3.33 3.92
CA TYR A 43 -3.33 -2.60 4.82
C TYR A 43 -4.43 -3.50 5.37
N LYS A 44 -4.78 -3.30 6.62
CA LYS A 44 -5.97 -3.85 7.28
C LYS A 44 -6.98 -2.73 7.44
N LEU A 45 -8.19 -2.97 6.96
CA LEU A 45 -9.33 -2.10 7.16
C LEU A 45 -10.13 -2.55 8.36
N THR A 46 -10.56 -1.59 9.17
CA THR A 46 -11.33 -1.81 10.39
C THR A 46 -12.54 -0.87 10.41
N GLY A 47 -13.49 -1.15 11.30
CA GLY A 47 -14.64 -0.26 11.51
C GLY A 47 -15.52 -0.08 10.27
N PHE A 48 -15.69 1.17 9.84
CA PHE A 48 -16.54 1.53 8.70
C PHE A 48 -15.90 1.22 7.34
N ALA A 49 -14.57 1.32 7.22
CA ALA A 49 -13.88 0.96 5.99
C ALA A 49 -13.89 -0.55 5.74
N ASP A 50 -14.08 -1.34 6.81
CA ASP A 50 -14.27 -2.79 6.76
C ASP A 50 -15.73 -3.20 6.48
N GLN A 51 -16.37 -2.48 5.56
CA GLN A 51 -17.69 -2.78 5.03
C GLN A 51 -17.59 -2.95 3.52
N ASP A 52 -18.30 -3.94 3.00
CA ASP A 52 -18.35 -4.21 1.56
C ASP A 52 -18.78 -2.99 0.74
N GLY A 53 -18.04 -2.74 -0.34
CA GLY A 53 -18.33 -1.66 -1.28
C GLY A 53 -17.98 -0.25 -0.79
N VAL A 54 -17.44 -0.06 0.42
CA VAL A 54 -17.01 1.29 0.87
C VAL A 54 -15.85 1.81 0.02
N LEU A 55 -14.85 0.98 -0.27
CA LEU A 55 -13.71 1.35 -1.10
C LEU A 55 -14.11 1.70 -2.53
N GLU A 56 -15.10 1.01 -3.08
CA GLU A 56 -15.65 1.31 -4.41
C GLU A 56 -16.42 2.63 -4.41
N LYS A 57 -17.26 2.87 -3.39
CA LYS A 57 -18.02 4.11 -3.24
C LYS A 57 -17.15 5.37 -3.14
N VAL A 58 -15.98 5.26 -2.51
CA VAL A 58 -15.03 6.39 -2.38
C VAL A 58 -14.04 6.47 -3.53
N ASP A 59 -14.15 5.57 -4.52
CA ASP A 59 -13.18 5.42 -5.61
C ASP A 59 -11.74 5.39 -5.09
N ALA A 60 -11.49 4.47 -4.15
CA ALA A 60 -10.21 4.36 -3.44
C ALA A 60 -9.02 4.25 -4.41
N VAL A 61 -9.21 3.64 -5.58
CA VAL A 61 -8.18 3.55 -6.63
C VAL A 61 -7.78 4.94 -7.12
N THR A 62 -8.75 5.79 -7.46
CA THR A 62 -8.46 7.17 -7.91
C THR A 62 -7.84 8.02 -6.80
N VAL A 63 -8.30 7.85 -5.57
CA VAL A 63 -7.72 8.55 -4.40
C VAL A 63 -6.26 8.15 -4.23
N LEU A 64 -5.96 6.85 -4.18
CA LEU A 64 -4.59 6.34 -4.03
C LEU A 64 -3.69 6.76 -5.19
N LYS A 65 -4.22 6.76 -6.42
CA LYS A 65 -3.50 7.23 -7.60
C LYS A 65 -3.11 8.70 -7.46
N ASN A 66 -4.03 9.55 -7.02
CA ASN A 66 -3.77 10.97 -6.81
C ASN A 66 -2.81 11.22 -5.63
N GLU A 67 -2.94 10.48 -4.53
CA GLU A 67 -1.99 10.55 -3.41
C GLU A 67 -0.59 10.13 -3.86
N LEU A 68 -0.50 9.03 -4.60
CA LEU A 68 0.76 8.53 -5.15
C LEU A 68 1.41 9.58 -6.06
N LYS A 69 0.64 10.25 -6.92
CA LYS A 69 1.12 11.37 -7.76
C LYS A 69 1.70 12.51 -6.93
N ASN A 70 0.94 12.98 -5.95
CA ASN A 70 1.30 14.14 -5.13
C ASN A 70 2.40 13.86 -4.10
N THR A 71 2.64 12.59 -3.75
CA THR A 71 3.64 12.20 -2.75
C THR A 71 5.06 12.42 -3.26
N THR A 72 5.75 13.44 -2.75
CA THR A 72 7.13 13.79 -3.15
C THR A 72 8.19 12.86 -2.57
N THR A 73 7.94 12.26 -1.41
CA THR A 73 8.87 11.30 -0.77
C THR A 73 9.09 10.04 -1.61
N LEU A 74 8.11 9.69 -2.45
CA LEU A 74 8.19 8.54 -3.36
C LEU A 74 8.79 8.89 -4.74
N ARG A 75 9.19 10.15 -4.97
CA ARG A 75 9.69 10.61 -6.27
C ARG A 75 10.86 9.77 -6.79
N VAL A 76 11.82 9.43 -5.94
CA VAL A 76 13.00 8.63 -6.36
C VAL A 76 12.56 7.25 -6.84
N TYR A 77 11.61 6.61 -6.16
CA TYR A 77 11.06 5.31 -6.59
C TYR A 77 10.32 5.43 -7.93
N LYS A 78 9.53 6.50 -8.10
CA LYS A 78 8.82 6.80 -9.35
C LYS A 78 9.76 7.01 -10.53
N GLU A 79 10.81 7.82 -10.35
CA GLU A 79 11.86 8.07 -11.36
C GLU A 79 12.60 6.78 -11.75
N ASN A 80 12.75 5.84 -10.81
CA ASN A 80 13.32 4.52 -11.06
C ASN A 80 12.29 3.49 -11.58
N LYS A 81 11.06 3.91 -11.91
CA LYS A 81 9.98 3.07 -12.46
C LYS A 81 9.56 1.91 -11.53
N TYR A 82 9.62 2.13 -10.23
CA TYR A 82 9.17 1.16 -9.24
C TYR A 82 7.65 1.06 -9.26
N ARG A 83 7.12 -0.13 -8.99
CA ARG A 83 5.68 -0.39 -8.93
C ARG A 83 5.21 -0.30 -7.47
N PHE A 84 3.96 0.08 -7.28
CA PHE A 84 3.34 0.17 -5.95
C PHE A 84 2.10 -0.69 -5.89
N ALA A 85 2.16 -1.78 -5.14
CA ALA A 85 1.05 -2.68 -4.91
C ALA A 85 0.40 -2.35 -3.56
N TYR A 86 -0.90 -2.06 -3.58
CA TYR A 86 -1.70 -1.79 -2.40
C TYR A 86 -2.71 -2.92 -2.24
N THR A 87 -2.62 -3.65 -1.13
CA THR A 87 -3.55 -4.72 -0.80
C THR A 87 -4.26 -4.38 0.50
N TYR A 88 -5.56 -4.15 0.43
CA TYR A 88 -6.44 -3.93 1.56
C TYR A 88 -7.20 -5.20 1.88
N ARG A 89 -7.09 -5.68 3.11
CA ARG A 89 -7.86 -6.82 3.63
C ARG A 89 -8.78 -6.40 4.77
N SER A 90 -9.85 -7.16 4.93
CA SER A 90 -10.76 -7.02 6.07
C SER A 90 -10.06 -7.47 7.36
N GLU A 91 -10.28 -6.74 8.46
CA GLU A 91 -9.88 -7.21 9.78
C GLU A 91 -10.85 -8.28 10.30
N LYS A 92 -12.15 -8.16 10.00
CA LYS A 92 -13.15 -9.18 10.36
C LYS A 92 -12.91 -10.51 9.65
N ASP A 93 -12.54 -10.46 8.37
CA ASP A 93 -12.24 -11.64 7.56
C ASP A 93 -10.85 -11.52 6.90
N PRO A 94 -9.80 -12.07 7.54
CA PRO A 94 -8.43 -11.97 7.03
C PRO A 94 -8.21 -12.59 5.64
N SER A 95 -9.12 -13.47 5.19
CA SER A 95 -9.04 -14.11 3.87
C SER A 95 -9.69 -13.24 2.79
N LYS A 96 -10.44 -12.21 3.19
CA LYS A 96 -11.15 -11.32 2.28
C LYS A 96 -10.29 -10.12 1.90
N ILE A 97 -9.93 -10.07 0.63
CA ILE A 97 -9.30 -8.90 0.02
C ILE A 97 -10.40 -7.93 -0.40
N MET A 98 -10.38 -6.73 0.17
CA MET A 98 -11.35 -5.67 -0.08
C MET A 98 -10.97 -4.84 -1.31
N LEU A 99 -9.67 -4.65 -1.53
CA LEU A 99 -9.12 -3.97 -2.70
C LEU A 99 -7.70 -4.44 -2.93
N GLU A 100 -7.37 -4.74 -4.18
CA GLU A 100 -5.99 -4.95 -4.62
C GLU A 100 -5.75 -4.13 -5.88
N VAL A 101 -4.73 -3.28 -5.85
CA VAL A 101 -4.37 -2.43 -6.98
C VAL A 101 -2.86 -2.31 -7.08
N VAL A 102 -2.35 -2.34 -8.31
CA VAL A 102 -0.94 -2.13 -8.60
C VAL A 102 -0.80 -0.93 -9.51
N PHE A 103 -0.10 0.09 -9.04
CA PHE A 103 0.24 1.28 -9.81
C PHE A 103 1.62 1.14 -10.43
N THR A 104 1.71 1.56 -11.69
CA THR A 104 2.94 1.55 -12.49
C THR A 104 3.37 2.97 -12.85
N ASP A 105 4.49 3.12 -13.55
CA ASP A 105 4.98 4.40 -14.07
C ASP A 105 4.02 5.11 -15.03
N LYS A 106 3.00 4.40 -15.53
CA LYS A 106 1.91 4.98 -16.34
C LYS A 106 0.78 5.58 -15.50
N ASP A 107 0.73 5.25 -14.22
CA ASP A 107 -0.35 5.66 -13.31
C ASP A 107 -0.03 6.93 -12.54
N TYR A 108 1.25 7.30 -12.37
CA TYR A 108 1.65 8.49 -11.64
C TYR A 108 2.40 9.51 -12.50
#